data_AF-G8NYK4-F1
#
_entry.id   AF-G8NYK4-F1
#
_cell.length_a   1.000
_cell.length_b   1.000
_cell.length_c   1.000
_cell.angle_alpha   90.00
_cell.angle_beta   90.00
_cell.angle_gamma   90.00
#
_symmetry.space_group_name_H-M   'P 1'
#
loop_
_entity.id
_entity.type
_entity.pdbx_description
1 polymer ?
#
loop_
_entity_poly.entity_id
_entity_poly.type
_entity_poly.pdbx_seq_one_letter_code
_entity_poly.pdbx_strand_id
1 'polypeptide(L)'
;MSRFKSRFCIVALPLAVLFVSINQSASAQEATGAITGIGDPGAQIIVTQVGNGEVIGVVVKCDGSYRVKGLKPADYEIVEKGPHHAVRKLSVSAGHDSHVDLAPAQTVKDTCRHNN
;
A
#
# COMPACT_ATOMS: atom_id res chain seq x y z
N MET A 1 13.64 6.55 76.87
CA MET A 1 13.35 7.78 76.08
C MET A 1 13.53 7.37 74.61
N SER A 2 12.50 7.29 73.77
CA SER A 2 11.80 8.42 73.16
C SER A 2 10.46 7.95 72.55
N ARG A 3 9.45 8.83 72.58
CA ARG A 3 8.07 8.61 72.13
C ARG A 3 7.90 9.21 70.73
N PHE A 4 7.54 8.42 69.72
CA PHE A 4 7.12 8.96 68.41
C PHE A 4 5.60 8.80 68.24
N LYS A 5 4.86 9.81 68.72
CA LYS A 5 3.46 10.02 68.37
C LYS A 5 3.45 10.82 67.07
N SER A 6 2.91 10.29 65.98
CA SER A 6 2.34 11.13 64.93
C SER A 6 1.13 10.46 64.32
N ARG A 7 -0.03 10.99 64.71
CA ARG A 7 -1.34 10.66 64.15
C ARG A 7 -1.49 11.48 62.87
N PHE A 8 -1.54 10.84 61.71
CA PHE A 8 -2.10 11.45 60.51
C PHE A 8 -3.22 10.55 59.99
N CYS A 9 -4.43 10.89 60.43
CA CYS A 9 -5.68 10.47 59.82
C CYS A 9 -6.22 11.70 59.08
N ILE A 10 -6.08 11.71 57.75
CA ILE A 10 -6.79 12.60 56.81
C ILE A 10 -7.14 11.70 55.63
N VAL A 11 -8.29 11.00 55.70
CA VAL A 11 -9.59 11.37 55.09
C VAL A 11 -9.53 11.49 53.56
N ALA A 12 -10.00 10.41 52.93
CA ALA A 12 -10.89 10.30 51.77
C ALA A 12 -10.90 11.40 50.68
N LEU A 13 -10.63 10.96 49.44
CA LEU A 13 -11.51 11.24 48.28
C LEU A 13 -11.20 10.24 47.14
N PRO A 14 -12.06 9.26 46.81
CA PRO A 14 -11.88 8.46 45.59
C PRO A 14 -12.45 9.29 44.44
N LEU A 15 -11.62 10.09 43.77
CA LEU A 15 -12.04 10.76 42.55
C LEU A 15 -12.02 9.74 41.42
N ALA A 16 -13.20 9.20 41.15
CA ALA A 16 -13.49 8.29 40.06
C ALA A 16 -13.00 8.87 38.72
N VAL A 17 -11.89 8.33 38.21
CA VAL A 17 -11.47 8.56 36.83
C VAL A 17 -12.40 7.73 35.96
N LEU A 18 -13.45 8.37 35.46
CA LEU A 18 -14.27 7.87 34.37
C LEU A 18 -13.35 7.54 33.21
N PHE A 19 -13.13 6.24 32.98
CA PHE A 19 -12.58 5.75 31.72
C PHE A 19 -13.56 6.16 30.63
N VAL A 20 -13.25 7.25 29.93
CA VAL A 20 -13.90 7.60 28.66
C VAL A 20 -13.66 6.41 27.74
N SER A 21 -14.72 5.66 27.46
CA SER A 21 -14.77 4.73 26.35
C SER A 21 -14.44 5.53 25.09
N ILE A 22 -13.18 5.47 24.64
CA ILE A 22 -12.84 5.91 23.31
C ILE A 22 -13.66 5.03 22.37
N ASN A 23 -14.73 5.59 21.82
CA ASN A 23 -15.46 4.99 20.72
C ASN A 23 -14.49 4.99 19.54
N GLN A 24 -13.72 3.91 19.44
CA GLN A 24 -12.80 3.69 18.34
C GLN A 24 -13.68 3.43 17.13
N SER A 25 -14.09 4.49 16.43
CA SER A 25 -14.58 4.37 15.07
C SER A 25 -13.40 3.90 14.24
N ALA A 26 -13.16 2.58 14.26
CA ALA A 26 -12.23 1.94 13.36
C ALA A 26 -12.78 2.23 11.97
N SER A 27 -12.22 3.26 11.34
CA SER A 27 -12.39 3.46 9.91
C SER A 27 -11.78 2.20 9.32
N ALA A 28 -12.63 1.29 8.84
CA ALA A 28 -12.21 0.18 8.01
C ALA A 28 -11.72 0.78 6.69
N GLN A 29 -10.57 1.45 6.72
CA GLN A 29 -9.80 1.71 5.52
C GLN A 29 -9.41 0.33 5.02
N GLU A 30 -10.07 -0.11 3.95
CA GLU A 30 -9.64 -1.27 3.19
C GLU A 30 -8.17 -1.04 2.88
N ALA A 31 -7.32 -1.80 3.57
CA ALA A 31 -5.89 -1.70 3.38
C ALA A 31 -5.61 -2.22 1.97
N THR A 32 -5.33 -1.29 1.07
CA THR A 32 -4.98 -1.59 -0.31
C THR A 32 -3.47 -1.65 -0.45
N GLY A 33 -3.00 -2.47 -1.39
CA GLY A 33 -1.62 -2.49 -1.83
C GLY A 33 -1.41 -1.73 -3.13
N ALA A 34 -0.17 -1.75 -3.60
CA ALA A 34 0.19 -1.26 -4.92
C ALA A 34 1.15 -2.21 -5.63
N ILE A 35 1.19 -2.12 -6.96
CA ILE A 35 2.25 -2.72 -7.77
C ILE A 35 3.06 -1.60 -8.38
N THR A 36 4.38 -1.65 -8.24
CA THR A 36 5.34 -0.71 -8.85
C THR A 36 6.34 -1.47 -9.71
N GLY A 37 6.96 -0.77 -10.65
CA GLY A 37 7.99 -1.37 -11.48
C GLY A 37 8.44 -0.50 -12.64
N ILE A 38 9.32 -1.09 -13.45
CA ILE A 38 9.76 -0.54 -14.73
C ILE A 38 9.10 -1.31 -15.88
N GLY A 39 8.64 -0.59 -16.91
CA GLY A 39 8.14 -1.14 -18.17
C GLY A 39 8.59 -0.29 -19.35
N ASP A 40 8.19 -0.66 -20.56
CA ASP A 40 8.48 0.15 -21.75
C ASP A 40 7.66 1.47 -21.74
N PRO A 41 8.30 2.65 -21.88
CA PRO A 41 7.60 3.93 -21.89
C PRO A 41 6.43 3.98 -22.88
N GLY A 42 5.24 4.35 -22.42
CA GLY A 42 4.03 4.41 -23.24
C GLY A 42 3.33 3.06 -23.45
N ALA A 43 3.88 1.95 -22.97
CA ALA A 43 3.21 0.66 -23.03
C ALA A 43 1.98 0.62 -22.11
N GLN A 44 0.93 -0.08 -22.55
CA GLN A 44 -0.23 -0.35 -21.72
C GLN A 44 0.00 -1.63 -20.90
N ILE A 45 -0.09 -1.54 -19.59
CA ILE A 45 -0.06 -2.67 -18.66
C ILE A 45 -1.50 -3.03 -18.29
N ILE A 46 -1.78 -4.33 -18.30
CA ILE A 46 -3.03 -4.93 -17.86
C ILE A 46 -2.74 -5.76 -16.62
N VAL A 47 -3.44 -5.45 -15.52
CA VAL A 47 -3.40 -6.21 -14.27
C VAL A 47 -4.76 -6.89 -14.11
N THR A 48 -4.76 -8.21 -14.03
CA THR A 48 -5.97 -9.03 -13.86
C THR A 48 -5.92 -9.73 -12.51
N GLN A 49 -6.94 -9.55 -11.68
CA GLN A 49 -7.07 -10.32 -10.44
C GLN A 49 -7.52 -11.76 -10.75
N VAL A 50 -6.83 -12.76 -10.19
CA VAL A 50 -7.10 -14.18 -10.47
C VAL A 50 -8.45 -14.65 -9.91
N GLY A 51 -8.88 -14.09 -8.76
CA GLY A 51 -10.08 -14.55 -8.05
C GLY A 51 -11.41 -14.11 -8.67
N ASN A 52 -11.51 -12.84 -9.06
CA ASN A 52 -12.77 -12.25 -9.56
C ASN A 52 -12.69 -11.80 -11.05
N GLY A 53 -11.51 -11.87 -11.68
CA GLY A 53 -11.30 -11.42 -13.06
C GLY A 53 -11.30 -9.89 -13.24
N GLU A 54 -11.16 -9.11 -12.17
CA GLU A 54 -11.09 -7.66 -12.23
C GLU A 54 -9.87 -7.21 -13.04
N VAL A 55 -10.08 -6.34 -14.02
CA VAL A 55 -9.04 -5.87 -14.94
C VAL A 55 -8.77 -4.39 -14.73
N ILE A 56 -7.50 -4.05 -14.55
CA ILE A 56 -7.02 -2.68 -14.35
C ILE A 56 -5.98 -2.37 -15.42
N GLY A 57 -6.20 -1.29 -16.17
CA GLY A 57 -5.26 -0.78 -17.16
C GLY A 57 -4.45 0.40 -16.63
N VAL A 58 -3.13 0.37 -16.79
CA VAL A 58 -2.25 1.52 -16.52
C VAL A 58 -1.30 1.73 -17.70
N VAL A 59 -0.89 2.97 -17.95
CA VAL A 59 0.13 3.27 -18.96
C VAL A 59 1.46 3.54 -18.27
N VAL A 60 2.53 2.94 -18.77
CA VAL A 60 3.89 3.21 -18.30
C VAL A 60 4.25 4.65 -18.64
N LYS A 61 4.75 5.39 -17.66
CA LYS A 61 5.15 6.78 -17.85
C LYS A 61 6.37 6.87 -18.77
N CYS A 62 6.61 8.08 -19.26
CA CYS A 62 7.78 8.36 -20.09
C CYS A 62 9.12 8.11 -19.40
N ASP A 63 9.14 8.12 -18.06
CA ASP A 63 10.32 7.78 -17.28
C ASP A 63 10.50 6.25 -17.09
N GLY A 64 9.72 5.43 -17.81
CA GLY A 64 9.72 3.97 -17.71
C GLY A 64 9.05 3.44 -16.44
N SER A 65 8.65 4.29 -15.50
CA SER A 65 8.03 3.86 -14.25
C SER A 65 6.53 3.64 -14.41
N TYR A 66 5.99 2.67 -13.68
CA TYR A 66 4.57 2.51 -13.51
C TYR A 66 4.19 2.25 -12.05
N ARG A 67 2.95 2.59 -11.69
CA ARG A 67 2.38 2.29 -10.38
C ARG A 67 0.88 2.07 -10.49
N VAL A 68 0.42 0.92 -10.01
CA VAL A 68 -1.00 0.56 -9.85
C VAL A 68 -1.32 0.60 -8.37
N LYS A 69 -2.27 1.44 -7.93
CA LYS A 69 -2.66 1.60 -6.51
C LYS A 69 -4.08 1.08 -6.28
N GLY A 70 -4.47 0.95 -5.02
CA GLY A 70 -5.85 0.61 -4.67
C GLY A 70 -6.17 -0.86 -4.87
N LEU A 71 -5.15 -1.72 -4.95
CA LEU A 71 -5.33 -3.15 -5.16
C LEU A 71 -5.73 -3.82 -3.86
N LYS A 72 -6.79 -4.61 -3.90
CA LYS A 72 -7.16 -5.44 -2.75
C LYS A 72 -6.10 -6.53 -2.55
N PRO A 73 -5.91 -7.04 -1.33
CA PRO A 73 -5.01 -8.16 -1.10
C PRO A 73 -5.49 -9.41 -1.85
N ALA A 74 -4.74 -9.86 -2.86
CA ALA A 74 -5.09 -11.00 -3.72
C ALA A 74 -3.91 -11.39 -4.62
N ASP A 75 -4.09 -12.45 -5.40
CA ASP A 75 -3.20 -12.82 -6.50
C ASP A 75 -3.61 -12.12 -7.80
N TYR A 76 -2.60 -11.64 -8.51
CA TYR A 76 -2.72 -10.86 -9.73
C TYR A 76 -1.81 -11.42 -10.83
N GLU A 77 -2.30 -11.34 -12.06
CA GLU A 77 -1.52 -11.51 -13.27
C GLU A 77 -1.31 -10.16 -13.92
N ILE A 78 -0.06 -9.83 -14.23
CA ILE A 78 0.31 -8.58 -14.90
C ILE A 78 0.89 -8.89 -16.27
N VAL A 79 0.39 -8.18 -17.28
CA VAL A 79 0.78 -8.34 -18.67
C VAL A 79 1.04 -6.98 -19.28
N GLU A 80 2.19 -6.82 -19.92
CA GLU A 80 2.46 -5.65 -20.74
C GLU A 80 1.93 -5.88 -22.16
N LYS A 81 1.11 -4.96 -22.69
CA LYS A 81 0.75 -4.86 -24.10
C LYS A 81 1.80 -4.09 -24.91
N GLY A 82 3.06 -4.38 -24.63
CA GLY A 82 4.22 -3.96 -25.41
C GLY A 82 4.88 -5.17 -26.08
N PRO A 83 6.09 -5.03 -26.62
CA PRO A 83 6.76 -6.09 -27.38
C PRO A 83 7.01 -7.37 -26.58
N HIS A 84 7.02 -7.28 -25.24
CA HIS A 84 7.43 -8.39 -24.38
C HIS A 84 6.31 -9.35 -24.00
N HIS A 85 5.02 -8.96 -24.09
CA HIS A 85 3.80 -9.78 -23.85
C HIS A 85 3.89 -10.86 -22.75
N ALA A 86 4.73 -10.65 -21.74
CA ALA A 86 5.06 -11.66 -20.75
C ALA A 86 4.10 -11.56 -19.57
N VAL A 87 3.36 -12.63 -19.31
CA VAL A 87 2.51 -12.73 -18.13
C VAL A 87 3.38 -13.01 -16.90
N ARG A 88 3.31 -12.15 -15.90
CA ARG A 88 3.93 -12.38 -14.58
C ARG A 88 2.84 -12.52 -13.53
N LYS A 89 3.02 -13.43 -12.58
CA LYS A 89 2.10 -13.61 -11.45
C LYS A 89 2.72 -13.06 -10.18
N LEU A 90 1.92 -12.38 -9.38
CA LEU A 90 2.35 -11.83 -8.10
C LEU A 90 1.18 -11.75 -7.12
N SER A 91 1.53 -11.79 -5.84
CA SER A 91 0.57 -11.55 -4.76
C SER A 91 0.74 -10.12 -4.24
N VAL A 92 -0.38 -9.43 -4.02
CA VAL A 92 -0.42 -8.11 -3.40
C VAL A 92 -0.97 -8.26 -2.00
N SER A 93 -0.32 -7.62 -1.03
CA SER A 93 -0.74 -7.61 0.38
C SER A 93 -1.19 -6.22 0.80
N ALA A 94 -2.13 -6.17 1.74
CA ALA A 94 -2.65 -4.95 2.33
C ALA A 94 -1.53 -4.07 2.89
N GLY A 95 -1.46 -2.80 2.48
CA GLY A 95 -0.49 -1.84 3.02
C GLY A 95 0.95 -2.03 2.53
N HIS A 96 1.20 -2.93 1.57
CA HIS A 96 2.52 -3.17 1.00
C HIS A 96 2.53 -2.90 -0.51
N ASP A 97 3.69 -2.47 -0.99
CA ASP A 97 3.97 -2.30 -2.42
C ASP A 97 4.71 -3.55 -2.94
N SER A 98 4.17 -4.19 -3.98
CA SER A 98 4.84 -5.27 -4.71
C SER A 98 5.63 -4.70 -5.89
N HIS A 99 6.90 -5.08 -6.02
CA HIS A 99 7.76 -4.61 -7.11
C HIS A 99 7.92 -5.68 -8.19
N VAL A 100 7.64 -5.33 -9.46
CA VAL A 100 7.79 -6.22 -10.61
C VAL A 100 8.30 -5.43 -11.80
N ASP A 101 9.44 -5.80 -12.37
CA ASP A 101 9.91 -5.18 -13.62
C ASP A 101 9.42 -5.97 -14.82
N LEU A 102 8.74 -5.28 -15.74
CA LEU A 102 8.16 -5.85 -16.95
C LEU A 102 9.10 -5.82 -18.14
N ALA A 103 9.89 -4.76 -18.22
CA ALA A 103 10.98 -4.56 -19.16
C ALA A 103 12.33 -4.70 -18.43
N PRO A 104 13.45 -4.96 -19.14
CA PRO A 104 14.77 -4.70 -18.56
C PRO A 104 14.85 -3.26 -18.08
N ALA A 105 15.71 -2.95 -17.09
CA ALA A 105 15.98 -1.58 -16.67
C ALA A 105 16.57 -0.79 -17.85
N GLN A 106 15.71 -0.20 -18.68
CA GLN A 106 16.14 0.55 -19.84
C GLN A 106 16.66 1.91 -19.37
N THR A 107 17.74 2.38 -19.96
CA THR A 107 18.17 3.78 -19.84
C THR A 107 17.15 4.65 -20.58
N VAL A 108 16.08 4.95 -19.87
CA VAL A 108 15.01 5.90 -20.17
C VAL A 108 15.59 7.16 -20.83
N LYS A 109 15.42 7.31 -22.14
CA LYS A 109 15.54 8.65 -22.75
C LYS A 109 14.95 8.85 -24.15
N ASP A 110 14.80 7.81 -24.97
CA ASP A 110 14.63 8.08 -26.41
C ASP A 110 13.19 7.89 -26.95
N THR A 111 12.32 7.15 -26.26
CA THR A 111 10.98 6.82 -26.81
C THR A 111 9.94 7.94 -26.66
N CYS A 112 10.03 8.78 -25.63
CA CYS A 112 9.07 9.88 -25.43
C CYS A 112 9.47 11.23 -26.06
N ARG A 113 10.59 11.31 -26.78
CA ARG A 113 11.09 12.56 -27.36
C ARG A 113 10.48 12.90 -28.73
N HIS A 114 9.73 11.98 -29.36
CA HIS A 114 9.25 12.10 -30.75
C HIS A 114 7.76 12.43 -30.90
N ASN A 115 7.12 13.10 -29.93
CA ASN A 115 5.73 13.57 -30.08
C ASN A 115 5.60 15.05 -29.72
N ASN A 116 6.20 15.93 -30.54
CA ASN A 116 5.85 17.35 -30.63
C ASN A 116 6.06 17.87 -32.05
#